data_AF-A0A8S2VTU6-F1
#
_entry.id   AF-A0A8S2VTU6-F1
#
_cell.length_a   1.000
_cell.length_b   1.000
_cell.length_c   1.000
_cell.angle_alpha   90.00
_cell.angle_beta   90.00
_cell.angle_gamma   90.00
#
_symmetry.space_group_name_H-M   'P 1'
#
loop_
_entity.id
_entity.type
_entity.pdbx_description
1 polymer ?
#
loop_
_entity_poly.entity_id
_entity_poly.type
_entity_poly.pdbx_seq_one_letter_code
_entity_poly.pdbx_strand_id
1 'polypeptide(L)'
;DQFIYVAPIPAPAPAPNPLPYYLYQILTTTLPPPPYPAIFPMSDRDAADGFVHLARAINILPLFMKNYNNSVQLSVLKLNYAWMRENGRYDVRWEWSSSNSTIYPHLYGNTTREMVVDVRTWSRAQYALWNSTSVATDEWLTDDCDKKHASFIIIFLLLCILII
;
A
#
# COMPACT_ATOMS: atom_id res chain seq x y z
N ASP A 1 -5.60 17.09 -33.88
CA ASP A 1 -4.88 17.16 -32.59
C ASP A 1 -5.73 16.66 -31.45
N GLN A 2 -5.45 15.44 -31.01
CA GLN A 2 -5.89 14.98 -29.70
C GLN A 2 -4.83 15.46 -28.70
N PHE A 3 -5.15 16.50 -27.94
CA PHE A 3 -4.31 16.91 -26.81
C PHE A 3 -4.28 15.75 -25.82
N ILE A 4 -3.11 15.12 -25.66
CA ILE A 4 -2.89 14.17 -24.58
C ILE A 4 -3.00 14.97 -23.28
N TYR A 5 -4.08 14.75 -22.53
CA TYR A 5 -4.20 15.26 -21.19
C TYR A 5 -3.17 14.55 -20.32
N VAL A 6 -2.05 15.23 -20.04
CA VAL A 6 -1.11 14.78 -19.02
C VAL A 6 -1.65 15.30 -17.70
N ALA A 7 -2.02 14.40 -16.80
CA ALA A 7 -2.44 14.79 -15.46
C ALA A 7 -1.33 15.65 -14.81
N PRO A 8 -1.67 16.75 -14.11
CA PRO A 8 -0.67 17.55 -13.42
C PRO A 8 0.14 16.68 -12.46
N ILE A 9 1.46 16.78 -12.51
CA ILE A 9 2.34 16.09 -11.54
C ILE A 9 1.95 16.56 -10.14
N PRO A 10 1.68 15.65 -9.19
CA PRO A 10 1.35 16.03 -7.83
C PRO A 10 2.48 16.85 -7.18
N ALA A 11 2.12 17.82 -6.33
CA ALA A 11 3.12 18.67 -5.70
C ALA A 11 3.90 17.90 -4.62
N PRO A 12 5.24 17.96 -4.61
CA PRO A 12 6.05 17.34 -3.56
C PRO A 12 5.63 17.78 -2.16
N ALA A 13 5.67 16.86 -1.20
CA ALA A 13 5.30 17.10 0.18
C ALA A 13 6.32 16.44 1.13
N PRO A 14 6.49 16.94 2.36
CA PRO A 14 7.32 16.27 3.34
C PRO A 14 6.71 14.91 3.70
N ALA A 15 7.56 13.89 3.74
CA ALA A 15 7.17 12.58 4.24
C ALA A 15 6.77 12.67 5.74
N PRO A 16 5.88 11.80 6.24
CA PRO A 16 5.52 11.79 7.65
C PRO A 16 6.72 11.44 8.53
N ASN A 17 6.71 11.96 9.76
CA ASN A 17 7.66 11.61 10.80
C ASN A 17 6.91 11.16 12.06
N PRO A 18 7.11 9.92 12.55
CA PRO A 18 7.96 8.86 11.99
C PRO A 18 7.45 8.35 10.62
N LEU A 19 8.37 7.77 9.83
CA LEU A 19 8.02 7.09 8.59
C LEU A 19 7.33 5.76 8.88
N PRO A 20 6.31 5.37 8.10
CA PRO A 20 5.67 4.07 8.27
C PRO A 20 6.63 2.94 7.85
N TYR A 21 6.42 1.76 8.43
CA TYR A 21 7.05 0.51 8.00
C TYR A 21 6.32 -0.10 6.81
N TYR A 22 5.01 0.10 6.74
CA TYR A 22 4.15 -0.46 5.71
C TYR A 22 3.43 0.62 4.93
N LEU A 23 3.28 0.36 3.63
CA LEU A 23 2.37 1.09 2.76
C LEU A 23 1.39 0.10 2.13
N TYR A 24 0.25 0.61 1.67
CA TYR A 24 -0.86 -0.22 1.23
C TYR A 24 -1.31 0.16 -0.17
N GLN A 25 -1.55 -0.84 -1.01
CA GLN A 25 -2.14 -0.65 -2.34
C GLN A 25 -3.50 -1.35 -2.41
N ILE A 26 -4.54 -0.62 -2.82
CA ILE A 26 -5.88 -1.16 -3.03
C ILE A 26 -5.97 -1.71 -4.45
N LEU A 27 -6.39 -2.96 -4.58
CA LEU A 27 -6.61 -3.61 -5.87
C LEU A 27 -8.09 -3.56 -6.23
N THR A 28 -8.37 -3.11 -7.45
CA THR A 28 -9.72 -3.12 -8.04
C THR A 28 -10.08 -4.48 -8.63
N THR A 29 -9.09 -5.33 -8.87
CA THR A 29 -9.26 -6.69 -9.38
C THR A 29 -9.09 -7.72 -8.27
N THR A 30 -9.89 -8.79 -8.32
CA THR A 30 -9.73 -9.92 -7.41
C THR A 30 -8.40 -10.63 -7.72
N LEU A 31 -7.60 -10.88 -6.68
CA LEU A 31 -6.35 -11.61 -6.83
C LEU A 31 -6.58 -13.12 -6.96
N PRO A 32 -5.81 -13.82 -7.82
CA PRO A 32 -5.78 -15.27 -7.79
C PRO A 32 -5.14 -15.76 -6.47
N PRO A 33 -5.43 -17.00 -6.04
CA PRO A 33 -4.69 -17.64 -4.96
C PRO A 33 -3.18 -17.67 -5.26
N PRO A 34 -2.32 -17.73 -4.23
CA PRO A 34 -0.89 -17.87 -4.42
C PRO A 34 -0.53 -19.06 -5.33
N PRO A 35 0.54 -18.97 -6.15
CA PRO A 35 1.55 -17.90 -6.13
C PRO A 35 1.12 -16.63 -6.87
N TYR A 36 1.38 -15.47 -6.25
CA TYR A 36 1.17 -14.17 -6.88
C TYR A 36 2.15 -13.92 -8.04
N PRO A 37 1.78 -13.09 -9.04
CA PRO A 37 2.65 -12.74 -10.15
C PRO A 37 3.88 -11.97 -9.67
N ALA A 38 4.97 -12.03 -10.44
CA ALA A 38 6.20 -11.28 -10.12
C ALA A 38 5.97 -9.76 -10.12
N ILE A 39 5.10 -9.28 -11.01
CA ILE A 39 4.64 -7.90 -11.12
C ILE A 39 3.12 -7.92 -11.01
N PHE A 40 2.57 -7.13 -10.09
CA PHE A 40 1.13 -6.96 -9.97
C PHE A 40 0.63 -6.03 -11.08
N PRO A 41 -0.55 -6.30 -11.67
CA PRO A 41 -1.13 -5.43 -12.68
C PRO A 41 -1.41 -4.05 -12.09
N MET A 42 -1.08 -3.00 -12.84
CA MET A 42 -1.53 -1.64 -12.52
C MET A 42 -3.05 -1.54 -12.71
N SER A 43 -3.70 -0.74 -11.88
CA SER A 43 -5.08 -0.35 -12.17
C SER A 43 -5.12 0.64 -13.34
N ASP A 44 -6.26 0.74 -14.03
CA ASP A 44 -6.46 1.73 -15.10
C ASP A 44 -6.16 3.16 -14.62
N ARG A 45 -6.47 3.44 -13.35
CA ARG A 45 -6.18 4.72 -12.70
C ARG A 45 -4.68 4.94 -12.53
N ASP A 46 -3.96 3.97 -11.99
CA ASP A 46 -2.51 4.06 -11.81
C ASP A 46 -1.80 4.22 -13.16
N ALA A 47 -2.28 3.51 -14.19
CA ALA A 47 -1.75 3.61 -15.55
C ALA A 47 -2.01 5.00 -16.17
N ALA A 48 -3.18 5.59 -15.93
CA ALA A 48 -3.53 6.92 -16.41
C ALA A 48 -2.73 8.03 -15.69
N ASP A 49 -2.52 7.89 -14.38
CA ASP A 49 -1.80 8.87 -13.56
C ASP A 49 -0.27 8.70 -13.64
N GLY A 50 0.22 7.55 -14.12
CA GLY A 50 1.64 7.26 -14.36
C GLY A 50 2.42 6.81 -13.11
N PHE A 51 1.72 6.48 -12.03
CA PHE A 51 2.27 5.99 -10.77
C PHE A 51 1.26 5.12 -10.02
N VAL A 52 1.74 4.26 -9.13
CA VAL A 52 0.87 3.45 -8.26
C VAL A 52 0.47 4.25 -7.03
N HIS A 53 -0.84 4.36 -6.79
CA HIS A 53 -1.38 4.97 -5.58
C HIS A 53 -1.17 4.07 -4.37
N LEU A 54 -0.42 4.58 -3.39
CA LEU A 54 -0.25 3.95 -2.10
C LEU A 54 -0.97 4.75 -1.02
N ALA A 55 -1.22 4.11 0.10
CA ALA A 55 -1.87 4.70 1.26
C ALA A 55 -1.18 4.26 2.55
N ARG A 56 -1.33 5.07 3.60
CA ARG A 56 -1.09 4.63 4.98
C ARG A 56 -2.29 3.83 5.49
N ALA A 57 -2.10 3.06 6.56
CA ALA A 57 -3.15 2.28 7.18
C ALA A 57 -4.38 3.14 7.51
N ILE A 58 -4.16 4.32 8.10
CA ILE A 58 -5.21 5.26 8.51
C ILE A 58 -6.08 5.77 7.33
N ASN A 59 -5.55 5.69 6.09
CA ASN A 59 -6.26 6.18 4.91
C ASN A 59 -7.06 5.08 4.18
N ILE A 60 -6.90 3.80 4.53
CA ILE A 60 -7.56 2.70 3.80
C ILE A 60 -9.08 2.76 3.90
N LEU A 61 -9.65 2.85 5.10
CA LEU A 61 -11.10 2.95 5.28
C LEU A 61 -11.68 4.24 4.63
N PRO A 62 -11.11 5.44 4.83
CA PRO A 62 -11.55 6.64 4.10
C PRO A 62 -11.54 6.48 2.58
N LEU A 63 -10.50 5.85 2.01
CA LEU A 63 -10.43 5.59 0.57
C LEU A 63 -11.51 4.59 0.11
N PHE A 64 -11.74 3.52 0.87
CA PHE A 64 -12.83 2.55 0.62
C PHE A 64 -14.19 3.25 0.52
N MET A 65 -14.50 4.09 1.50
CA MET A 65 -15.76 4.84 1.56
C MET A 65 -15.88 5.91 0.47
N LYS A 66 -14.76 6.52 0.03
CA LYS A 66 -14.80 7.58 -0.98
C LYS A 66 -14.87 7.02 -2.41
N ASN A 67 -14.06 6.00 -2.71
CA ASN A 67 -13.75 5.62 -4.09
C ASN A 67 -14.28 4.23 -4.48
N TYR A 68 -14.66 3.39 -3.51
CA TYR A 68 -14.97 1.97 -3.77
C TYR A 68 -16.36 1.56 -3.25
N ASN A 69 -17.31 2.50 -3.25
CA ASN A 69 -18.68 2.22 -2.81
C ASN A 69 -19.47 1.30 -3.76
N ASN A 70 -18.99 1.08 -4.99
CA ASN A 70 -19.62 0.15 -5.93
C ASN A 70 -19.03 -1.27 -5.82
N SER A 71 -17.97 -1.47 -5.06
CA SER A 71 -17.33 -2.78 -4.86
C SER A 71 -17.89 -3.47 -3.61
N VAL A 72 -18.18 -4.76 -3.72
CA VAL A 72 -18.58 -5.62 -2.57
C VAL A 72 -17.39 -6.40 -1.99
N GLN A 73 -16.27 -6.42 -2.70
CA GLN A 73 -15.03 -7.06 -2.29
C GLN A 73 -13.85 -6.19 -2.73
N LEU A 74 -12.86 -6.05 -1.86
CA LEU A 74 -11.61 -5.34 -2.15
C LEU A 74 -10.44 -6.11 -1.55
N SER A 75 -9.36 -6.23 -2.33
CA SER A 75 -8.10 -6.79 -1.86
C SER A 75 -7.08 -5.67 -1.69
N VAL A 76 -6.26 -5.76 -0.65
CA VAL A 76 -5.21 -4.78 -0.36
C VAL A 76 -3.89 -5.52 -0.15
N LEU A 77 -2.86 -5.01 -0.81
CA LEU A 77 -1.48 -5.45 -0.61
C LEU A 77 -0.88 -4.66 0.55
N LYS A 78 -0.21 -5.35 1.48
CA LYS A 78 0.67 -4.73 2.47
C LYS A 78 2.10 -4.81 2.00
N LEU A 79 2.71 -3.66 1.76
CA LEU A 79 4.05 -3.52 1.18
C LEU A 79 5.07 -3.17 2.26
N ASN A 80 6.26 -3.78 2.21
CA ASN A 80 7.37 -3.52 3.12
C ASN A 80 8.10 -2.22 2.75
N TYR A 81 7.53 -1.08 3.12
CA TYR A 81 8.11 0.22 2.80
C TYR A 81 9.45 0.49 3.48
N ALA A 82 9.69 -0.07 4.69
CA ALA A 82 11.00 0.01 5.32
C ALA A 82 12.10 -0.64 4.44
N TRP A 83 11.88 -1.89 4.01
CA TRP A 83 12.80 -2.59 3.11
C TRP A 83 12.95 -1.90 1.76
N MET A 84 11.85 -1.37 1.19
CA MET A 84 11.89 -0.63 -0.07
C MET A 84 12.77 0.63 0.01
N ARG A 85 12.82 1.28 1.17
CA ARG A 85 13.70 2.44 1.39
C ARG A 85 15.16 2.00 1.54
N GLU A 86 15.41 0.95 2.32
CA GLU A 86 16.75 0.43 2.59
C GLU A 86 17.43 -0.14 1.34
N ASN A 87 16.66 -0.76 0.44
CA ASN A 87 17.22 -1.35 -0.77
C ASN A 87 17.54 -0.33 -1.87
N GLY A 88 17.01 0.90 -1.78
CA GLY A 88 17.28 2.01 -2.69
C GLY A 88 16.81 1.83 -4.14
N ARG A 89 15.96 0.83 -4.43
CA ARG A 89 15.55 0.49 -5.81
C ARG A 89 14.19 1.04 -6.22
N TYR A 90 13.48 1.68 -5.29
CA TYR A 90 12.10 2.10 -5.50
C TYR A 90 11.92 3.58 -5.23
N ASP A 91 11.25 4.26 -6.17
CA ASP A 91 10.97 5.68 -6.11
C ASP A 91 9.57 5.89 -5.51
N VAL A 92 9.53 6.01 -4.18
CA VAL A 92 8.30 6.36 -3.46
C VAL A 92 8.37 7.83 -3.05
N ARG A 93 7.45 8.63 -3.60
CA ARG A 93 7.37 10.07 -3.35
C ARG A 93 6.14 10.37 -2.51
N TRP A 94 6.29 11.29 -1.56
CA TRP A 94 5.18 11.81 -0.76
C TRP A 94 4.70 13.11 -1.39
N GLU A 95 3.42 13.15 -1.75
CA GLU A 95 2.90 14.25 -2.57
C GLU A 95 1.52 14.67 -2.08
N TRP A 96 1.22 15.97 -2.21
CA TRP A 96 -0.08 16.50 -1.89
C TRP A 96 -1.11 15.99 -2.90
N SER A 97 -2.20 15.40 -2.41
CA SER A 97 -3.36 15.17 -3.24
C SER A 97 -3.97 16.50 -3.65
N SER A 98 -4.16 16.68 -4.96
CA SER A 98 -4.91 17.77 -5.55
C SER A 98 -6.39 17.80 -5.12
N SER A 99 -6.88 16.73 -4.48
CA SER A 99 -8.31 16.56 -4.19
C SER A 99 -8.73 16.77 -2.73
N ASN A 100 -7.81 16.70 -1.76
CA ASN A 100 -8.19 16.68 -0.35
C ASN A 100 -7.09 17.11 0.65
N SER A 101 -6.07 17.87 0.21
CA SER A 101 -5.00 18.39 1.06
C SER A 101 -4.34 17.32 1.96
N THR A 102 -4.40 16.06 1.55
CA THR A 102 -3.79 14.93 2.26
C THR A 102 -2.55 14.53 1.49
N ILE A 103 -1.49 14.15 2.21
CA ILE A 103 -0.26 13.65 1.60
C ILE A 103 -0.41 12.15 1.38
N TYR A 104 -0.24 11.70 0.14
CA TYR A 104 -0.21 10.28 -0.21
C TYR A 104 1.17 9.89 -0.72
N PRO A 105 1.62 8.66 -0.42
CA PRO A 105 2.76 8.07 -1.09
C PRO A 105 2.37 7.57 -2.50
N HIS A 106 3.20 7.84 -3.48
CA HIS A 106 3.07 7.33 -4.84
C HIS A 106 4.34 6.57 -5.22
N LEU A 107 4.19 5.37 -5.78
CA LEU A 107 5.29 4.58 -6.30
C LEU A 107 5.42 4.82 -7.81
N TYR A 108 6.54 5.42 -8.22
CA TYR A 108 6.90 5.61 -9.62
C TYR A 108 7.58 4.36 -10.15
N GLY A 109 6.75 3.39 -10.55
CA GLY A 109 7.19 2.07 -11.01
C GLY A 109 6.08 1.03 -10.81
N ASN A 110 6.46 -0.24 -10.83
CA ASN A 110 5.51 -1.34 -10.67
C ASN A 110 5.56 -1.92 -9.25
N THR A 111 4.41 -2.35 -8.74
CA THR A 111 4.36 -3.19 -7.54
C THR A 111 4.87 -4.59 -7.86
N THR A 112 5.93 -5.01 -7.19
CA THR A 112 6.53 -6.35 -7.38
C THR A 112 6.25 -7.25 -6.18
N ARG A 113 6.30 -8.57 -6.40
CA ARG A 113 6.03 -9.56 -5.35
C ARG A 113 6.97 -9.45 -4.16
N GLU A 114 8.22 -9.06 -4.38
CA GLU A 114 9.23 -8.91 -3.31
C GLU A 114 8.86 -7.80 -2.32
N MET A 115 8.05 -6.83 -2.73
CA MET A 115 7.55 -5.78 -1.85
C MET A 115 6.46 -6.29 -0.90
N VAL A 116 5.72 -7.34 -1.30
CA VAL A 116 4.49 -7.76 -0.63
C VAL A 116 4.81 -8.62 0.59
N VAL A 117 4.35 -8.17 1.75
CA VAL A 117 4.43 -8.91 3.02
C VAL A 117 3.23 -9.82 3.19
N ASP A 118 2.05 -9.29 2.88
CA ASP A 118 0.79 -9.99 3.06
C ASP A 118 -0.30 -9.38 2.17
N VAL A 119 -1.39 -10.13 1.98
CA VAL A 119 -2.57 -9.71 1.22
C VAL A 119 -3.80 -9.95 2.07
N ARG A 120 -4.68 -8.94 2.13
CA ARG A 120 -5.96 -9.06 2.83
C ARG A 120 -7.12 -8.69 1.93
N THR A 121 -8.18 -9.48 2.00
CA THR A 121 -9.42 -9.25 1.27
C THR A 121 -10.56 -9.04 2.27
N TRP A 122 -11.29 -7.95 2.10
CA TRP A 122 -12.54 -7.69 2.83
C TRP A 122 -13.71 -7.77 1.87
N SER A 123 -14.82 -8.27 2.39
CA SER A 123 -16.10 -8.34 1.68
C SER A 123 -17.18 -7.66 2.51
N ARG A 124 -18.23 -7.18 1.85
CA ARG A 124 -19.43 -6.63 2.48
C ARG A 124 -20.68 -7.06 1.73
N ALA A 125 -21.82 -7.04 2.42
CA ALA A 125 -23.10 -7.20 1.77
C ALA A 125 -23.36 -6.05 0.79
N GLN A 126 -24.20 -6.30 -0.22
CA GLN A 126 -24.62 -5.25 -1.15
C GLN A 126 -25.25 -4.09 -0.37
N TYR A 127 -24.87 -2.86 -0.72
CA TYR A 127 -25.31 -1.61 -0.07
C TYR A 127 -24.85 -1.39 1.38
N ALA A 128 -24.19 -2.35 2.03
CA ALA A 128 -23.59 -2.13 3.35
C ALA A 128 -22.46 -1.10 3.26
N LEU A 129 -22.22 -0.33 4.32
CA LEU A 129 -21.13 0.65 4.37
C LEU A 129 -19.80 -0.03 4.71
N TRP A 130 -18.68 0.48 4.20
CA TRP A 130 -17.36 -0.08 4.53
C TRP A 130 -16.99 0.12 6.02
N ASN A 131 -17.49 1.17 6.67
CA ASN A 131 -17.25 1.40 8.10
C ASN A 131 -18.01 0.44 9.04
N SER A 132 -18.93 -0.37 8.51
CA SER A 132 -19.64 -1.40 9.26
C SER A 132 -19.03 -2.81 9.06
N THR A 133 -17.85 -2.91 8.44
CA THR A 133 -17.16 -4.18 8.21
C THR A 133 -15.90 -4.29 9.08
N SER A 134 -15.28 -5.47 9.09
CA SER A 134 -14.06 -5.70 9.86
C SER A 134 -12.89 -4.79 9.46
N VAL A 135 -12.88 -4.19 8.25
CA VAL A 135 -11.83 -3.26 7.82
C VAL A 135 -11.69 -2.07 8.79
N ALA A 136 -12.77 -1.66 9.46
CA ALA A 136 -12.76 -0.51 10.36
C ALA A 136 -11.97 -0.73 11.65
N THR A 137 -11.76 -1.99 12.03
CA THR A 137 -11.11 -2.38 13.28
C THR A 137 -10.00 -3.41 13.05
N ASP A 138 -9.57 -3.61 11.81
CA ASP A 138 -8.61 -4.65 11.47
C ASP A 138 -7.19 -4.21 11.87
N GLU A 139 -6.63 -4.84 12.91
CA GLU A 139 -5.26 -4.57 13.38
C GLU A 139 -4.18 -4.89 12.33
N TRP A 140 -4.53 -5.61 11.26
CA TRP A 140 -3.65 -5.80 10.11
C TRP A 140 -3.25 -4.46 9.45
N LEU A 141 -4.15 -3.46 9.50
CA LEU A 141 -3.92 -2.10 9.06
C LEU A 141 -3.16 -1.31 10.15
N THR A 142 -1.83 -1.38 10.08
CA THR A 142 -0.92 -0.62 10.95
C THR A 142 0.22 0.00 10.15
N ASP A 143 0.65 1.19 10.55
CA ASP A 143 1.86 1.81 9.99
C ASP A 143 3.13 1.30 10.67
N ASP A 144 3.03 0.69 11.86
CA ASP A 144 4.14 0.15 12.67
C ASP A 144 5.36 1.10 12.80
N CYS A 145 5.10 2.40 12.91
CA CYS A 145 6.10 3.46 12.87
C CYS A 145 7.20 3.41 13.95
N ASP A 146 7.00 2.66 15.05
CA ASP A 146 7.90 2.63 16.21
C ASP A 146 8.57 1.26 16.46
N LYS A 147 8.35 0.24 15.61
CA LYS A 147 8.95 -1.10 15.80
C LYS A 147 10.40 -1.15 15.32
N LYS A 148 11.27 -0.40 15.98
CA LYS A 148 12.71 -0.65 15.88
C LYS A 148 13.02 -2.06 16.43
N HIS A 149 13.60 -2.93 15.59
CA HIS A 149 14.32 -4.16 15.97
C HIS A 149 13.54 -5.43 16.40
N ALA A 150 12.55 -5.91 15.63
CA ALA A 150 12.10 -7.31 15.80
C ALA A 150 12.87 -8.32 14.91
N SER A 151 13.44 -7.89 13.77
CA SER A 151 13.98 -8.84 12.77
C SER A 151 15.47 -9.19 12.90
N PHE A 152 16.21 -8.60 13.84
CA PHE A 152 17.62 -8.97 14.07
C PHE A 152 17.81 -10.04 15.17
N ILE A 153 16.79 -10.28 16.00
CA ILE A 153 16.90 -11.24 17.12
C ILE A 153 16.84 -12.69 16.64
N ILE A 154 16.14 -12.98 15.53
CA ILE A 154 16.02 -14.36 15.03
C ILE A 154 17.31 -14.84 14.34
N ILE A 155 18.07 -13.95 13.67
CA ILE A 155 19.33 -14.35 13.01
C ILE A 155 20.46 -14.53 14.03
N PHE A 156 20.50 -13.75 15.12
CA PHE A 156 21.52 -13.94 16.16
C PHE A 156 21.27 -15.19 17.03
N LEU A 157 20.01 -15.54 17.31
CA LEU A 157 19.70 -16.77 18.05
C LEU A 157 19.95 -18.04 17.24
N LEU A 158 19.81 -18.01 15.91
CA LEU A 158 20.15 -19.17 15.07
C LEU A 158 21.65 -19.35 14.85
N LEU A 159 22.47 -18.29 14.90
CA LEU A 159 23.94 -18.42 14.81
C LEU A 159 24.58 -18.94 16.10
N CYS A 160 23.98 -18.72 17.27
CA CYS A 160 24.50 -19.22 18.55
C CYS A 160 24.19 -20.70 18.82
N ILE A 161 23.25 -21.31 18.12
CA ILE A 161 22.88 -22.73 18.31
C ILE A 161 23.77 -23.68 17.47
N LEU A 162 24.58 -23.17 16.54
CA LEU A 162 25.43 -24.00 15.67
C LEU A 162 26.90 -24.12 16.13
N ILE A 163 27.28 -23.59 17.30
CA ILE A 163 28.67 -23.62 17.82
C ILE A 163 28.75 -24.30 19.21
N ILE A 164 27.91 -25.30 19.51
CA ILE A 164 28.08 -26.17 20.69
C ILE A 164 28.03 -27.62 20.26
#